data_AF-A0A427FIX7-F1
#
_entry.id   AF-A0A427FIX7-F1
#
_cell.length_a   1.000
_cell.length_b   1.000
_cell.length_c   1.000
_cell.angle_alpha   90.00
_cell.angle_beta   90.00
_cell.angle_gamma   90.00
#
_symmetry.space_group_name_H-M   'P 1'
#
loop_
_entity.id
_entity.type
_entity.pdbx_description
1 polymer ?
#
loop_
_entity_poly.entity_id
_entity_poly.type
_entity_poly.pdbx_seq_one_letter_code
_entity_poly.pdbx_strand_id
1 'polypeptide(L)'
;MARLNQSRYWGVWVKHPILKVMSIGPLPSAAEAGAAIDRLSALYPSAIVELGRAHEGSVSSVPGDTMEEKVETARNLLALACGELEPYSAVEVIEASPRPVTAQHAAVVAARLGCPVAEIVIFESGATALGSGECADRRWLVFRLHLQTFDFSKAETKAMWVRRQLAQAGGDPASVSVVVLPFSSSIQAENPA
;
A
#
# COMPACT_ATOMS: atom_id res chain seq x y z
N MET A 1 -28.23 -1.24 26.54
CA MET A 1 -28.37 -0.78 25.14
C MET A 1 -27.63 0.55 24.99
N ALA A 2 -26.37 0.50 24.57
CA ALA A 2 -25.56 1.69 24.33
C ALA A 2 -25.99 2.34 23.00
N ARG A 3 -26.38 3.62 23.03
CA ARG A 3 -26.66 4.40 21.81
C ARG A 3 -25.34 4.62 21.09
N LEU A 4 -25.28 4.13 19.85
CA LEU A 4 -24.19 4.33 18.89
C LEU A 4 -23.86 5.82 18.75
N ASN A 5 -22.61 6.17 19.00
CA ASN A 5 -22.07 7.53 18.85
C ASN A 5 -21.80 7.81 17.35
N GLN A 6 -22.86 7.73 16.54
CA GLN A 6 -22.81 8.09 15.13
C GLN A 6 -22.65 9.62 15.04
N SER A 7 -21.69 10.11 14.23
CA SER A 7 -21.50 11.51 13.78
C SER A 7 -20.34 12.32 14.41
N ARG A 8 -19.09 11.89 14.29
CA ARG A 8 -17.94 12.81 14.53
C ARG A 8 -16.88 12.87 13.44
N TYR A 9 -16.95 12.00 12.42
CA TYR A 9 -15.88 11.88 11.44
C TYR A 9 -16.39 12.05 10.00
N TRP A 10 -15.50 12.57 9.16
CA TRP A 10 -15.75 12.89 7.76
C TRP A 10 -14.87 12.04 6.86
N GLY A 11 -15.36 11.74 5.66
CA GLY A 11 -14.62 11.02 4.63
C GLY A 11 -14.68 11.80 3.32
N VAL A 12 -13.61 11.67 2.54
CA VAL A 12 -13.48 12.20 1.19
C VAL A 12 -13.33 11.02 0.24
N TRP A 13 -14.25 10.87 -0.70
CA TRP A 13 -14.17 9.87 -1.75
C TRP A 13 -13.66 10.52 -3.02
N VAL A 14 -12.69 9.88 -3.66
CA VAL A 14 -12.06 10.42 -4.86
C VAL A 14 -12.10 9.39 -5.96
N LYS A 15 -12.59 9.81 -7.12
CA LYS A 15 -12.54 9.02 -8.35
C LYS A 15 -11.67 9.75 -9.36
N HIS A 16 -10.50 9.18 -9.64
CA HIS A 16 -9.58 9.69 -10.64
C HIS A 16 -8.80 8.53 -11.28
N PRO A 17 -8.53 8.52 -12.60
CA PRO A 17 -7.87 7.39 -13.28
C PRO A 17 -6.45 7.09 -12.78
N ILE A 18 -5.76 8.10 -12.26
CA ILE A 18 -4.36 8.00 -11.82
C ILE A 18 -4.27 7.84 -10.29
N LEU A 19 -5.25 8.35 -9.55
CA LEU A 19 -5.24 8.27 -8.09
C LEU A 19 -5.71 6.89 -7.67
N LYS A 20 -4.86 6.12 -7.00
CA LYS A 20 -5.21 4.76 -6.51
C LYS A 20 -5.90 4.77 -5.15
N VAL A 21 -5.97 5.92 -4.48
CA VAL A 21 -6.67 6.11 -3.19
C VAL A 21 -8.12 6.51 -3.48
N MET A 22 -9.06 5.59 -3.24
CA MET A 22 -10.48 5.82 -3.53
C MET A 22 -11.23 6.51 -2.37
N SER A 23 -10.69 6.44 -1.15
CA SER A 23 -11.32 7.01 0.05
C SER A 23 -10.28 7.45 1.07
N ILE A 24 -10.44 8.66 1.60
CA ILE A 24 -9.61 9.26 2.65
C ILE A 24 -10.52 9.59 3.83
N GLY A 25 -10.30 8.92 4.96
CA GLY A 25 -11.06 9.11 6.19
C GLY A 25 -10.77 8.00 7.19
N PRO A 26 -11.06 8.18 8.48
CA PRO A 26 -11.85 9.26 9.06
C PRO A 26 -11.03 10.54 9.28
N LEU A 27 -11.63 11.69 8.99
CA LEU A 27 -11.11 13.02 9.34
C LEU A 27 -11.94 13.61 10.49
N PRO A 28 -11.33 14.21 11.51
CA PRO A 28 -12.00 14.60 12.75
C PRO A 28 -12.92 15.82 12.60
N SER A 29 -12.88 16.54 11.47
CA SER A 29 -13.72 17.72 11.26
C SER A 29 -14.09 17.94 9.79
N ALA A 30 -15.19 18.65 9.57
CA ALA A 30 -15.62 19.08 8.23
C ALA A 30 -14.62 20.04 7.59
N ALA A 31 -13.94 20.86 8.40
CA ALA A 31 -12.92 21.78 7.93
C ALA A 31 -11.68 21.04 7.39
N GLU A 32 -11.22 20.01 8.09
CA GLU A 32 -10.11 19.17 7.64
C GLU A 32 -10.46 18.40 6.37
N ALA A 33 -11.70 17.89 6.27
CA ALA A 33 -12.19 17.26 5.05
C ALA A 33 -12.33 18.24 3.88
N GLY A 34 -12.82 19.47 4.12
CA GLY A 34 -12.87 20.52 3.10
C GLY A 34 -11.48 20.87 2.57
N ALA A 35 -10.51 21.07 3.47
CA ALA A 35 -9.13 21.33 3.07
C ALA A 35 -8.51 20.18 2.26
N ALA A 36 -8.85 18.92 2.57
CA ALA A 36 -8.43 17.77 1.79
C ALA A 36 -9.01 17.80 0.36
N ILE A 37 -10.30 18.16 0.22
CA ILE A 37 -10.96 18.31 -1.09
C ILE A 37 -10.28 19.41 -1.91
N ASP A 38 -10.04 20.57 -1.31
CA ASP A 38 -9.43 21.71 -2.00
C ASP A 38 -8.04 21.34 -2.54
N ARG A 39 -7.23 20.64 -1.73
CA ARG A 39 -5.90 20.17 -2.12
C ARG A 39 -5.96 19.13 -3.24
N LEU A 40 -6.84 18.14 -3.12
CA LEU A 40 -7.00 17.10 -4.15
C LEU A 40 -7.54 17.68 -5.46
N SER A 41 -8.47 18.62 -5.39
CA SER A 41 -9.04 19.28 -6.58
C SER A 41 -8.02 20.19 -7.27
N ALA A 42 -7.09 20.80 -6.52
CA ALA A 42 -5.99 21.58 -7.09
C ALA A 42 -4.99 20.70 -7.85
N LEU A 43 -4.66 19.52 -7.31
CA LEU A 43 -3.69 18.59 -7.92
C LEU A 43 -4.30 17.72 -9.03
N TYR A 44 -5.57 17.38 -8.90
CA TYR A 44 -6.32 16.57 -9.85
C TYR A 44 -7.60 17.30 -10.28
N PRO A 45 -7.53 18.31 -11.16
CA PRO A 45 -8.69 19.09 -11.59
C PRO A 45 -9.80 18.26 -12.25
N SER A 46 -9.46 17.08 -12.76
CA SER A 46 -10.39 16.11 -13.34
C SER A 46 -10.93 15.07 -12.35
N ALA A 47 -10.52 15.12 -11.08
CA ALA A 47 -11.03 14.21 -10.07
C ALA A 47 -12.47 14.56 -9.67
N ILE A 48 -13.30 13.53 -9.55
CA ILE A 48 -14.60 13.68 -8.89
C ILE A 48 -14.35 13.45 -7.41
N VAL A 49 -14.61 14.46 -6.59
CA VAL A 49 -14.38 14.44 -5.16
C VAL A 49 -15.70 14.63 -4.42
N GLU A 50 -16.03 13.71 -3.53
CA GLU A 50 -17.27 13.71 -2.76
C GLU A 50 -16.98 13.77 -1.26
N LEU A 51 -17.74 14.61 -0.54
CA LEU A 51 -17.69 14.72 0.92
C LEU A 51 -18.87 13.96 1.53
N GLY A 52 -18.61 13.29 2.64
CA GLY A 52 -19.67 12.62 3.39
C GLY A 52 -19.20 12.20 4.79
N ARG A 53 -20.13 11.66 5.57
CA ARG A 53 -19.80 11.20 6.93
C ARG A 53 -19.12 9.84 6.85
N ALA A 54 -17.94 9.73 7.45
CA ALA A 54 -17.27 8.45 7.57
C ALA A 54 -18.06 7.57 8.55
N HIS A 55 -18.50 6.41 8.07
CA HIS A 55 -19.09 5.38 8.92
C HIS A 55 -17.97 4.42 9.31
N GLU A 56 -18.04 3.80 10.50
CA GLU A 56 -16.96 2.91 10.97
C GLU A 56 -16.64 1.76 10.00
N GLY A 57 -17.60 1.35 9.16
CA GLY A 57 -17.40 0.34 8.10
C GLY A 57 -16.88 0.87 6.76
N SER A 58 -16.77 2.20 6.56
CA SER A 58 -16.29 2.81 5.32
C SER A 58 -14.82 3.27 5.41
N VAL A 59 -14.16 2.99 6.53
CA VAL A 59 -12.76 3.32 6.77
C VAL A 59 -11.94 2.09 6.44
N SER A 60 -11.08 2.18 5.42
CA SER A 60 -10.01 1.20 5.21
C SER A 60 -9.05 1.26 6.41
N SER A 61 -9.26 0.42 7.42
CA SER A 61 -8.39 0.31 8.61
C SER A 61 -8.09 -1.16 8.92
N VAL A 62 -7.00 -1.38 9.65
CA VAL A 62 -6.70 -2.70 10.20
C VAL A 62 -7.70 -3.02 11.32
N PRO A 63 -8.22 -4.26 11.41
CA PRO A 63 -9.07 -4.65 12.53
C PRO A 63 -8.35 -4.45 13.87
N GLY A 64 -8.91 -3.63 14.76
CA GLY A 64 -8.35 -3.36 16.09
C GLY A 64 -7.74 -1.96 16.27
N ASP A 65 -7.57 -1.17 15.20
CA ASP A 65 -7.04 0.19 15.30
C ASP A 65 -7.94 1.11 16.14
N THR A 66 -7.31 1.93 16.97
CA THR A 66 -7.95 3.06 17.66
C THR A 66 -8.39 4.12 16.67
N MET A 67 -9.32 5.00 17.07
CA MET A 67 -9.80 6.04 16.17
C MET A 67 -8.71 7.05 15.81
N GLU A 68 -7.81 7.33 16.74
CA GLU A 68 -6.63 8.17 16.54
C GLU A 68 -5.70 7.59 15.48
N GLU A 69 -5.42 6.28 15.52
CA GLU A 69 -4.61 5.58 14.50
C GLU A 69 -5.28 5.60 13.12
N LYS A 70 -6.62 5.50 13.07
CA LYS A 70 -7.39 5.63 11.83
C LYS A 70 -7.30 7.03 11.24
N VAL A 71 -7.41 8.07 12.07
CA VAL A 71 -7.24 9.47 11.64
C VAL A 71 -5.85 9.71 11.09
N GLU A 72 -4.83 9.21 11.78
CA GLU A 72 -3.44 9.35 11.33
C GLU A 72 -3.20 8.61 10.01
N THR A 73 -3.76 7.42 9.86
CA THR A 73 -3.73 6.68 8.59
C THR A 73 -4.39 7.47 7.46
N ALA A 74 -5.55 8.11 7.71
CA ALA A 74 -6.24 8.94 6.72
C ALA A 74 -5.41 10.16 6.30
N ARG A 75 -4.73 10.82 7.24
CA ARG A 75 -3.82 11.93 6.95
C ARG A 75 -2.63 11.50 6.10
N ASN A 76 -2.03 10.35 6.43
CA ASN A 76 -0.93 9.80 5.65
C ASN A 76 -1.36 9.40 4.23
N LEU A 77 -2.57 8.86 4.06
CA LEU A 77 -3.14 8.59 2.74
C LEU A 77 -3.38 9.87 1.93
N LEU A 78 -3.84 10.96 2.57
CA LEU A 78 -3.98 12.26 1.92
C LEU A 78 -2.62 12.82 1.50
N ALA A 79 -1.62 12.79 2.39
CA ALA A 79 -0.28 13.27 2.09
C ALA A 79 0.36 12.46 0.94
N LEU A 80 0.16 11.14 0.91
CA LEU A 80 0.54 10.28 -0.22
C LEU A 80 -0.17 10.68 -1.52
N ALA A 81 -1.49 10.88 -1.48
CA ALA A 81 -2.27 11.33 -2.63
C ALA A 81 -1.81 12.68 -3.17
N CYS A 82 -1.31 13.55 -2.29
CA CYS A 82 -0.76 14.85 -2.61
C CYS A 82 0.74 14.82 -3.02
N GLY A 83 1.40 13.66 -2.98
CA GLY A 83 2.83 13.53 -3.28
C GLY A 83 3.77 14.08 -2.20
N GLU A 84 3.29 14.26 -0.98
CA GLU A 84 4.07 14.78 0.16
C GLU A 84 4.80 13.67 0.92
N LEU A 85 4.34 12.44 0.77
CA LEU A 85 4.95 11.24 1.36
C LEU A 85 5.24 10.21 0.28
N GLU A 86 6.40 9.56 0.41
CA GLU A 86 6.75 8.39 -0.38
C GLU A 86 6.70 7.12 0.49
N PRO A 87 5.98 6.07 0.05
CA PRO A 87 5.88 4.83 0.78
C PRO A 87 7.11 3.96 0.52
N TYR A 88 8.09 4.02 1.41
CA TYR A 88 9.27 3.18 1.33
C TYR A 88 9.00 1.78 1.88
N SER A 89 9.41 0.79 1.12
CA SER A 89 9.29 -0.62 1.47
C SER A 89 10.65 -1.29 1.47
N ALA A 90 11.01 -1.93 2.57
CA ALA A 90 12.14 -2.86 2.62
C ALA A 90 11.64 -4.22 2.12
N VAL A 91 12.16 -4.67 0.99
CA VAL A 91 11.71 -5.89 0.32
C VAL A 91 12.88 -6.82 0.02
N GLU A 92 12.58 -8.11 -0.07
CA GLU A 92 13.47 -9.15 -0.57
C GLU A 92 12.88 -9.73 -1.85
N VAL A 93 13.63 -9.70 -2.95
CA VAL A 93 13.22 -10.29 -4.22
C VAL A 93 13.36 -11.80 -4.13
N ILE A 94 12.23 -12.52 -4.22
CA ILE A 94 12.21 -13.98 -4.11
C ILE A 94 12.37 -14.62 -5.48
N GLU A 95 11.59 -14.16 -6.45
CA GLU A 95 11.62 -14.71 -7.80
C GLU A 95 10.96 -13.78 -8.82
N ALA A 96 11.29 -14.01 -10.09
CA ALA A 96 10.66 -13.41 -11.24
C ALA A 96 10.13 -14.51 -12.16
N SER A 97 8.85 -14.44 -12.54
CA SER A 97 8.18 -15.43 -13.37
C SER A 97 7.66 -14.77 -14.67
N PRO A 98 7.86 -15.38 -15.85
CA PRO A 98 7.21 -14.94 -17.09
C PRO A 98 5.72 -15.34 -17.15
N ARG A 99 5.25 -16.17 -16.21
CA ARG A 99 3.86 -16.63 -16.12
C ARG A 99 3.13 -15.90 -14.98
N PRO A 100 1.81 -15.71 -15.11
CA PRO A 100 0.98 -15.19 -14.03
C PRO A 100 1.20 -15.93 -12.72
N VAL A 101 1.44 -15.15 -11.65
CA VAL A 101 1.59 -15.67 -10.30
C VAL A 101 0.23 -15.59 -9.61
N THR A 102 -0.26 -16.73 -9.13
CA THR A 102 -1.57 -16.83 -8.47
C THR A 102 -1.46 -16.64 -6.96
N ALA A 103 -2.59 -16.42 -6.28
CA ALA A 103 -2.63 -16.39 -4.81
C ALA A 103 -2.17 -17.72 -4.19
N GLN A 104 -2.44 -18.85 -4.85
CA GLN A 104 -1.94 -20.16 -4.41
C GLN A 104 -0.42 -20.22 -4.45
N HIS A 105 0.21 -19.62 -5.46
CA HIS A 105 1.66 -19.52 -5.54
C HIS A 105 2.25 -18.68 -4.41
N ALA A 106 1.59 -17.56 -4.05
CA ALA A 106 1.98 -16.75 -2.89
C ALA A 106 2.01 -17.58 -1.59
N ALA A 107 1.01 -18.45 -1.39
CA ALA A 107 0.93 -19.32 -0.23
C ALA A 107 2.05 -20.38 -0.21
N VAL A 108 2.40 -20.94 -1.37
CA VAL A 108 3.52 -21.89 -1.50
C VAL A 108 4.85 -21.19 -1.18
N VAL A 109 5.06 -19.98 -1.70
CA VAL A 109 6.26 -19.17 -1.41
C VAL A 109 6.35 -18.84 0.08
N ALA A 110 5.25 -18.40 0.69
CA ALA A 110 5.18 -18.09 2.11
C ALA A 110 5.52 -19.31 2.99
N ALA A 111 4.96 -20.48 2.68
CA ALA A 111 5.26 -21.72 3.38
C ALA A 111 6.73 -22.14 3.23
N ARG A 112 7.30 -22.00 2.03
CA ARG A 112 8.74 -22.26 1.76
C ARG A 112 9.65 -21.35 2.59
N LEU A 113 9.27 -20.09 2.76
CA LEU A 113 10.06 -19.08 3.48
C LEU A 113 9.76 -19.03 4.99
N GLY A 114 8.77 -19.81 5.46
CA GLY A 114 8.34 -19.80 6.85
C GLY A 114 7.77 -18.45 7.30
N CYS A 115 7.06 -17.74 6.42
CA CYS A 115 6.47 -16.43 6.71
C CYS A 115 4.95 -16.39 6.47
N PRO A 116 4.24 -15.38 6.99
CA PRO A 116 2.83 -15.14 6.68
C PRO A 116 2.63 -14.83 5.18
N VAL A 117 1.53 -15.32 4.60
CA VAL A 117 1.15 -15.01 3.20
C VAL A 117 1.00 -13.51 2.96
N ALA A 118 0.58 -12.75 3.97
CA ALA A 118 0.46 -11.29 3.91
C ALA A 118 1.80 -10.57 3.70
N GLU A 119 2.94 -11.22 3.97
CA GLU A 119 4.26 -10.67 3.65
C GLU A 119 4.65 -10.89 2.19
N ILE A 120 3.93 -11.73 1.42
CA ILE A 120 4.23 -11.99 0.01
C ILE A 120 3.48 -11.02 -0.86
N VAL A 121 4.22 -10.18 -1.58
CA VAL A 121 3.67 -9.17 -2.48
C VAL A 121 4.03 -9.55 -3.91
N ILE A 122 3.02 -9.51 -4.79
CA ILE A 122 3.15 -9.86 -6.19
C ILE A 122 2.91 -8.61 -7.02
N PHE A 123 3.84 -8.30 -7.92
CA PHE A 123 3.70 -7.23 -8.90
C PHE A 123 3.79 -7.76 -10.31
N GLU A 124 2.82 -7.39 -11.14
CA GLU A 124 2.97 -7.50 -12.59
C GLU A 124 3.80 -6.31 -13.07
N SER A 125 5.00 -6.59 -13.58
CA SER A 125 5.79 -5.61 -14.32
C SER A 125 5.13 -5.39 -15.68
N GLY A 126 4.41 -4.27 -15.79
CA GLY A 126 3.99 -3.72 -17.07
C GLY A 126 5.19 -3.12 -17.79
N ALA A 127 5.28 -3.34 -19.10
CA ALA A 127 6.35 -2.85 -19.96
C ALA A 127 6.41 -1.31 -19.99
N THR A 128 7.02 -0.67 -19.00
CA THR A 128 7.36 0.76 -19.03
C THR A 128 8.60 1.01 -18.17
N ALA A 129 9.81 0.84 -18.75
CA ALA A 129 11.05 1.55 -18.36
C ALA A 129 12.33 1.05 -19.07
N LEU A 130 12.25 0.23 -20.12
CA LEU A 130 13.41 -0.06 -20.98
C LEU A 130 13.04 0.23 -22.43
N GLY A 131 13.97 0.84 -23.14
CA GLY A 131 13.74 1.65 -24.33
C GLY A 131 13.01 0.97 -25.49
N SER A 132 12.64 1.84 -26.44
CA SER A 132 11.98 1.56 -27.71
C SER A 132 12.38 0.23 -28.37
N GLY A 133 11.40 -0.64 -28.61
CA GLY A 133 11.42 -1.56 -29.76
C GLY A 133 11.11 -3.03 -29.47
N GLU A 134 11.26 -3.51 -28.24
CA GLU A 134 10.95 -4.90 -27.91
C GLU A 134 9.72 -4.96 -26.99
N CYS A 135 8.72 -5.74 -27.39
CA CYS A 135 7.56 -6.05 -26.58
C CYS A 135 8.05 -6.81 -25.34
N ALA A 136 8.39 -6.08 -24.28
CA ALA A 136 8.91 -6.67 -23.06
C ALA A 136 7.87 -7.65 -22.50
N ASP A 137 8.22 -8.94 -22.50
CA ASP A 137 7.39 -10.00 -21.94
C ASP A 137 6.98 -9.61 -20.51
N ARG A 138 5.68 -9.66 -20.24
CA ARG A 138 5.14 -9.40 -18.90
C ARG A 138 5.83 -10.31 -17.91
N ARG A 139 6.42 -9.72 -16.86
CA ARG A 139 7.07 -10.47 -15.78
C ARG A 139 6.37 -10.20 -14.47
N TRP A 140 6.16 -11.26 -13.72
CA TRP A 140 5.60 -11.24 -12.39
C TRP A 140 6.76 -11.30 -11.39
N LEU A 141 6.87 -10.28 -10.54
CA LEU A 141 7.86 -10.19 -9.49
C LEU A 141 7.21 -10.59 -8.17
N VAL A 142 7.86 -11.48 -7.44
CA VAL A 142 7.42 -11.91 -6.11
C VAL A 142 8.43 -11.40 -5.10
N PHE A 143 7.93 -10.60 -4.16
CA PHE A 143 8.73 -10.04 -3.08
C PHE A 143 8.23 -10.54 -1.74
N ARG A 144 9.14 -10.61 -0.77
CA ARG A 144 8.78 -10.60 0.64
C ARG A 144 8.91 -9.17 1.17
N LEU A 145 7.82 -8.64 1.72
CA LEU A 145 7.75 -7.33 2.37
C LEU A 145 8.17 -7.47 3.83
N HIS A 146 9.27 -6.82 4.20
CA HIS A 146 9.81 -6.83 5.56
C HIS A 146 9.38 -5.63 6.40
N LEU A 147 9.10 -4.50 5.74
CA LEU A 147 8.60 -3.27 6.35
C LEU A 147 8.03 -2.35 5.27
N GLN A 148 6.97 -1.61 5.60
CA GLN A 148 6.53 -0.43 4.86
C GLN A 148 6.46 0.76 5.81
N THR A 149 6.96 1.91 5.38
CA THR A 149 7.06 3.12 6.20
C THR A 149 7.22 4.36 5.34
N PHE A 150 6.94 5.53 5.91
CA PHE A 150 7.22 6.83 5.28
C PHE A 150 8.61 7.38 5.62
N ASP A 151 9.36 6.70 6.50
CA ASP A 151 10.72 7.08 6.88
C ASP A 151 11.75 6.23 6.12
N PHE A 152 12.44 6.87 5.19
CA PHE A 152 13.50 6.23 4.40
C PHE A 152 14.60 5.61 5.27
N SER A 153 15.02 6.28 6.34
CA SER A 153 16.10 5.82 7.22
C SER A 153 15.69 4.55 7.97
N LYS A 154 14.42 4.47 8.36
CA LYS A 154 13.84 3.26 8.97
C LYS A 154 13.76 2.11 7.97
N ALA A 155 13.37 2.37 6.73
CA ALA A 155 13.36 1.37 5.66
C ALA A 155 14.78 0.85 5.35
N GLU A 156 15.76 1.74 5.23
CA GLU A 156 17.16 1.39 4.97
C GLU A 156 17.76 0.57 6.12
N THR A 157 17.52 1.00 7.36
CA THR A 157 17.98 0.26 8.55
C THR A 157 17.42 -1.17 8.57
N LYS A 158 16.13 -1.33 8.25
CA LYS A 158 15.52 -2.66 8.15
C LYS A 158 16.16 -3.47 7.03
N ALA A 159 16.35 -2.90 5.84
CA ALA A 159 16.99 -3.58 4.72
C ALA A 159 18.42 -4.03 5.07
N MET A 160 19.23 -3.17 5.71
CA MET A 160 20.58 -3.54 6.19
C MET A 160 20.56 -4.73 7.15
N TRP A 161 19.60 -4.74 8.09
CA TRP A 161 19.47 -5.84 9.04
C TRP A 161 19.09 -7.16 8.35
N VAL A 162 18.13 -7.14 7.43
CA VAL A 162 17.71 -8.32 6.66
C VAL A 162 18.87 -8.84 5.79
N ARG A 163 19.61 -7.96 5.12
CA ARG A 163 20.82 -8.34 4.36
C ARG A 163 21.82 -9.10 5.23
N ARG A 164 22.08 -8.60 6.42
CA ARG A 164 23.00 -9.25 7.37
C ARG A 164 22.48 -10.63 7.80
N GLN A 165 21.19 -10.76 8.07
CA GLN A 165 20.60 -12.05 8.43
C GLN A 165 20.69 -13.07 7.30
N LEU A 166 20.38 -12.66 6.06
CA LEU A 166 20.51 -13.53 4.89
C LEU A 166 21.96 -13.95 4.68
N ALA A 167 22.91 -13.03 4.77
CA ALA A 167 24.33 -13.35 4.65
C ALA A 167 24.80 -14.38 5.70
N GLN A 168 24.27 -14.30 6.93
CA GLN A 168 24.55 -15.28 7.99
C GLN A 168 23.90 -16.65 7.75
N ALA A 169 22.74 -16.67 7.10
CA ALA A 169 22.03 -17.89 6.73
C ALA A 169 22.52 -18.51 5.40
N GLY A 170 23.50 -17.89 4.73
CA GLY A 170 24.00 -18.33 3.42
C GLY A 170 23.12 -17.94 2.23
N GLY A 171 22.20 -17.00 2.41
CA GLY A 171 21.37 -16.41 1.35
C GLY A 171 22.07 -15.26 0.62
N ASP A 172 21.40 -14.73 -0.40
CA ASP A 172 21.90 -13.59 -1.20
C ASP A 172 21.46 -12.25 -0.60
N PRO A 173 22.35 -11.45 0.02
CA PRO A 173 22.01 -10.14 0.53
C PRO A 173 21.67 -9.13 -0.59
N ALA A 174 22.09 -9.35 -1.84
CA ALA A 174 21.78 -8.44 -2.95
C ALA A 174 20.30 -8.50 -3.35
N SER A 175 19.58 -9.56 -2.94
CA SER A 175 18.14 -9.69 -3.14
C SER A 175 17.31 -8.66 -2.34
N VAL A 176 17.90 -7.98 -1.34
CA VAL A 176 17.17 -7.06 -0.46
C VAL A 176 17.39 -5.60 -0.88
N SER A 177 16.29 -4.87 -1.09
CA SER A 177 16.30 -3.48 -1.52
C SER A 177 15.25 -2.63 -0.81
N VAL A 178 15.45 -1.31 -0.81
CA VAL A 178 14.41 -0.34 -0.46
C VAL A 178 13.80 0.16 -1.76
N VAL A 179 12.49 0.06 -1.87
CA VAL A 179 11.74 0.46 -3.07
C VAL A 179 10.54 1.31 -2.66
N VAL A 180 10.07 2.17 -3.56
CA VAL A 180 8.81 2.87 -3.37
C VAL A 180 7.70 2.01 -3.96
N LEU A 181 6.83 1.48 -3.11
CA LEU A 181 5.68 0.69 -3.53
C LEU A 181 4.40 1.39 -3.06
N PRO A 182 3.39 1.56 -3.93
CA PRO A 182 2.09 2.03 -3.45
C PRO A 182 1.63 1.07 -2.35
N PHE A 183 0.94 1.59 -1.32
CA PHE A 183 0.27 0.72 -0.36
C PHE A 183 -0.69 -0.18 -1.14
N SER A 184 -0.25 -1.41 -1.41
CA SER A 184 -1.17 -2.47 -1.71
C SER A 184 -1.91 -2.68 -0.40
N SER A 185 -3.19 -2.29 -0.36
CA SER A 185 -4.12 -3.11 0.42
C SER A 185 -3.76 -4.55 0.06
N SER A 186 -3.49 -5.36 1.07
CA SER A 186 -3.35 -6.81 0.90
C SER A 186 -4.34 -7.21 -0.18
N ILE A 187 -3.88 -7.97 -1.16
CA ILE A 187 -4.74 -8.60 -2.14
C ILE A 187 -5.80 -9.32 -1.29
N GLN A 188 -6.92 -8.66 -1.01
CA GLN A 188 -8.16 -9.31 -0.69
C GLN A 188 -8.40 -10.01 -2.01
N ALA A 189 -7.98 -11.28 -2.01
CA ALA A 189 -8.49 -12.23 -2.96
C ALA A 189 -9.97 -11.91 -3.07
N GLU A 190 -10.36 -11.35 -4.21
CA GLU A 190 -11.74 -11.41 -4.64
C GLU A 190 -12.10 -12.88 -4.45
N ASN A 191 -12.94 -13.16 -3.46
CA ASN A 191 -13.63 -14.43 -3.38
C ASN A 191 -14.35 -14.58 -4.72
N PRO A 192 -14.00 -15.54 -5.58
CA PRO A 192 -14.91 -15.94 -6.62
C PRO A 192 -15.90 -16.93 -5.99
N ALA A 193 -17.19 -16.61 -6.14
CA ALA A 193 -18.40 -17.37 -5.79
C ALA A 193 -19.09 -16.96 -4.48
#